data_AF-A0A7V3BPN1-F1
#
_entry.id   AF-A0A7V3BPN1-F1
#
_cell.length_a   1.000
_cell.length_b   1.000
_cell.length_c   1.000
_cell.angle_alpha   90.00
_cell.angle_beta   90.00
_cell.angle_gamma   90.00
#
_symmetry.space_group_name_H-M   'P 1'
#
loop_
_entity.id
_entity.type
_entity.pdbx_description
1 polymer ?
#
loop_
_entity_poly.entity_id
_entity_poly.type
_entity_poly.pdbx_seq_one_letter_code
_entity_poly.pdbx_strand_id
1 'polypeptide(L)'
;MNENLRQALEVRRDEDIREAANRLLADANADIAESLRRIEAYSKLLDAMKPPPPRQWGWSIGLAACCVILAGLLWSLRVSTTKLVLKIQSDAVTMTLAAPWSLPAELPLGASPIRLEGLTTLEAPALGLAIESPQSESWIQLEASEVSITRLGLAQDGVLIIERKPSGQLEVYARGREFQGQLMVLGSVHLTAGRETADPGRQSRYELTVPEAIAFRAIGNKAVPTRFTVRSRTSWRIQGLQVNGLGFSREIAHGPGSVTFESAIKEGTITLPDVAKTEHLRENDPLFLRGVDGRVVDLRIGDAINVISEGTAAQIQVGPEGFAQNLVPTYLQYLYHQQSLAFFWSAVLFFWGLLWSVRKTLFP
;
A
#
# COMPACT_ATOMS: atom_id res chain seq x y z
N MET A 1 -62.34 0.53 -12.98
CA MET A 1 -63.40 1.32 -13.64
C MET A 1 -63.24 1.41 -15.16
N ASN A 2 -62.01 1.56 -15.70
CA ASN A 2 -61.76 1.57 -17.16
C ASN A 2 -61.99 0.23 -17.89
N GLU A 3 -61.86 -0.90 -17.21
CA GLU A 3 -61.89 -2.23 -17.85
C GLU A 3 -63.30 -2.67 -18.26
N ASN A 4 -64.29 -2.45 -17.38
CA ASN A 4 -65.71 -2.68 -17.70
C ASN A 4 -66.22 -1.76 -18.81
N LEU A 5 -65.74 -0.51 -18.86
CA LEU A 5 -66.09 0.45 -19.92
C LEU A 5 -65.50 0.03 -21.27
N ARG A 6 -64.25 -0.44 -21.26
CA ARG A 6 -63.57 -0.96 -22.46
C ARG A 6 -64.26 -2.21 -22.99
N GLN A 7 -64.57 -3.19 -22.14
CA GLN A 7 -65.30 -4.39 -22.56
C GLN A 7 -66.68 -4.03 -23.13
N ALA A 8 -67.41 -3.10 -22.50
CA ALA A 8 -68.69 -2.62 -23.03
C ALA A 8 -68.54 -1.95 -24.41
N LEU A 9 -67.47 -1.19 -24.64
CA LEU A 9 -67.19 -0.54 -25.93
C LEU A 9 -66.74 -1.53 -27.01
N GLU A 10 -65.99 -2.58 -26.65
CA GLU A 10 -65.59 -3.66 -27.56
C GLU A 10 -66.81 -4.49 -28.02
N VAL A 11 -67.67 -4.88 -27.07
CA VAL A 11 -68.92 -5.61 -27.38
C VAL A 11 -69.82 -4.77 -28.29
N ARG A 12 -70.01 -3.48 -27.98
CA ARG A 12 -70.87 -2.58 -28.77
C ARG A 12 -70.35 -2.33 -30.17
N ARG A 13 -69.03 -2.20 -30.34
CA ARG A 13 -68.39 -2.06 -31.65
C ARG A 13 -68.61 -3.32 -32.50
N ASP A 14 -68.44 -4.50 -31.90
CA ASP A 14 -68.56 -5.77 -32.62
C ASP A 14 -70.02 -6.10 -32.97
N GLU A 15 -70.98 -5.67 -32.16
CA GLU A 15 -72.41 -5.68 -32.48
C GLU A 15 -72.73 -4.76 -33.67
N ASP A 16 -72.28 -3.50 -33.65
CA ASP A 16 -72.51 -2.54 -34.75
C ASP A 16 -71.84 -2.98 -36.06
N ILE A 17 -70.66 -3.64 -36.00
CA ILE A 17 -70.00 -4.25 -37.17
C ILE A 17 -70.87 -5.37 -37.76
N ARG A 18 -71.42 -6.25 -36.91
CA ARG A 18 -72.28 -7.36 -37.36
C ARG A 18 -73.60 -6.86 -37.94
N GLU A 19 -74.20 -5.84 -37.35
CA GLU A 19 -75.44 -5.24 -37.84
C GLU A 19 -75.25 -4.55 -39.20
N ALA A 20 -74.15 -3.79 -39.36
CA ALA A 20 -73.79 -3.18 -40.64
C ALA A 20 -73.49 -4.23 -41.73
N ALA A 21 -72.77 -5.30 -41.38
CA ALA A 21 -72.48 -6.40 -42.30
C ALA A 21 -73.76 -7.13 -42.75
N ASN A 22 -74.68 -7.40 -41.83
CA ASN A 22 -75.95 -8.05 -42.15
C ASN A 22 -76.86 -7.16 -43.02
N ARG A 23 -76.83 -5.83 -42.83
CA ARG A 23 -77.58 -4.89 -43.69
C ARG A 23 -77.03 -4.83 -45.12
N LEU A 24 -75.71 -4.79 -45.28
CA LEU A 24 -75.06 -4.86 -46.59
C LEU A 24 -75.30 -6.19 -47.31
N LEU A 25 -75.39 -7.29 -46.58
CA LEU A 25 -75.70 -8.61 -47.13
C LEU A 25 -77.17 -8.73 -47.61
N ALA A 26 -78.09 -8.00 -46.97
CA ALA A 26 -79.51 -7.99 -47.32
C ALA A 26 -79.84 -7.00 -48.46
N ASP A 27 -79.12 -5.87 -48.52
CA ASP A 27 -79.24 -4.88 -49.59
C ASP A 27 -77.88 -4.21 -49.84
N ALA A 28 -77.34 -4.37 -51.05
CA ALA A 28 -76.03 -3.86 -51.43
C ALA A 28 -75.96 -2.33 -51.48
N ASN A 29 -77.10 -1.63 -51.50
CA ASN A 29 -77.19 -0.17 -51.50
C ASN A 29 -77.66 0.41 -50.15
N ALA A 30 -77.68 -0.39 -49.08
CA ALA A 30 -78.06 0.08 -47.75
C ALA A 30 -77.13 1.21 -47.26
N ASP A 31 -77.70 2.34 -46.80
CA ASP A 31 -76.94 3.43 -46.21
C ASP A 31 -76.42 3.03 -44.82
N ILE A 32 -75.12 2.72 -44.76
CA ILE A 32 -74.39 2.33 -43.55
C ILE A 32 -73.44 3.42 -43.05
N ALA A 33 -73.54 4.65 -43.57
CA ALA A 33 -72.61 5.74 -43.24
C ALA A 33 -72.63 6.09 -41.74
N GLU A 34 -73.79 5.99 -41.10
CA GLU A 34 -73.93 6.25 -39.67
C GLU A 34 -73.29 5.15 -38.81
N SER A 35 -73.44 3.88 -39.21
CA SER A 35 -72.84 2.72 -38.55
C SER A 35 -71.31 2.77 -38.61
N LEU A 36 -70.76 3.13 -39.78
CA LEU A 36 -69.31 3.30 -39.97
C LEU A 36 -68.75 4.43 -39.09
N ARG A 37 -69.47 5.56 -38.97
CA ARG A 37 -69.10 6.66 -38.06
C ARG A 37 -69.06 6.22 -36.60
N ARG A 38 -70.02 5.40 -36.14
CA ARG A 38 -70.02 4.88 -34.77
C ARG A 38 -68.87 3.91 -34.53
N ILE A 39 -68.60 3.01 -35.47
CA ILE A 39 -67.46 2.08 -35.41
C ILE A 39 -66.13 2.86 -35.32
N GLU A 40 -65.97 3.92 -36.11
CA GLU A 40 -64.77 4.78 -36.07
C GLU A 40 -64.67 5.60 -34.77
N ALA A 41 -65.79 6.04 -34.21
CA ALA A 41 -65.81 6.71 -32.91
C ALA A 41 -65.42 5.74 -31.77
N TYR A 42 -65.92 4.50 -31.80
CA TYR A 42 -65.55 3.47 -30.83
C TYR A 42 -64.08 3.04 -30.98
N SER A 43 -63.55 2.94 -32.20
CA SER A 43 -62.13 2.63 -32.40
C SER A 43 -61.21 3.74 -31.88
N LYS A 44 -61.54 5.01 -32.14
CA LYS A 44 -60.79 6.18 -31.61
C LYS A 44 -60.82 6.23 -30.08
N LEU A 45 -61.96 5.92 -29.46
CA LEU A 45 -62.08 5.85 -28.00
C LEU A 45 -61.29 4.68 -27.42
N LEU A 46 -61.27 3.52 -28.07
CA LEU A 46 -60.47 2.37 -27.66
C LEU A 46 -58.95 2.64 -27.80
N ASP A 47 -58.53 3.33 -28.86
CA ASP A 47 -57.12 3.72 -29.04
C ASP A 47 -56.68 4.78 -28.03
N ALA A 48 -57.54 5.74 -27.68
CA ALA A 48 -57.29 6.73 -26.63
C ALA A 48 -57.23 6.12 -25.22
N MET A 49 -57.82 4.94 -25.03
CA MET A 49 -57.80 4.18 -23.77
C MET A 49 -56.66 3.15 -23.70
N LYS A 50 -55.67 3.19 -24.61
CA LYS A 50 -54.48 2.32 -24.51
C LYS A 50 -53.87 2.47 -23.11
N PRO A 51 -53.69 1.38 -22.35
CA PRO A 51 -53.10 1.47 -21.02
C PRO A 51 -51.70 2.07 -21.14
N PRO A 52 -51.24 2.86 -20.15
CA PRO A 52 -49.88 3.36 -20.14
C PRO A 52 -48.91 2.18 -20.28
N PRO A 53 -47.77 2.37 -20.97
CA PRO A 53 -46.79 1.31 -21.12
C PRO A 53 -46.48 0.74 -19.74
N PRO A 54 -46.41 -0.59 -19.59
CA PRO A 54 -46.37 -1.19 -18.28
C PRO A 54 -45.14 -0.67 -17.54
N ARG A 55 -45.35 -0.27 -16.26
CA ARG A 55 -44.32 0.16 -15.29
C ARG A 55 -43.12 -0.82 -15.19
N GLN A 56 -43.27 -2.01 -15.77
CA GLN A 56 -42.29 -3.08 -16.00
C GLN A 56 -41.00 -2.63 -16.72
N TRP A 57 -41.04 -1.64 -17.62
CA TRP A 57 -39.82 -1.18 -18.29
C TRP A 57 -38.90 -0.42 -17.33
N GLY A 58 -39.48 0.36 -16.40
CA GLY A 58 -38.73 1.10 -15.39
C GLY A 58 -37.92 0.23 -14.43
N TRP A 59 -38.43 -0.96 -14.07
CA TRP A 59 -37.72 -1.90 -13.18
C TRP A 59 -36.50 -2.53 -13.87
N SER A 60 -36.63 -2.87 -15.15
CA SER A 60 -35.52 -3.45 -15.93
C SER A 60 -34.42 -2.41 -16.17
N ILE A 61 -34.81 -1.17 -16.49
CA ILE A 61 -33.89 -0.03 -16.63
C ILE A 61 -33.20 0.29 -15.29
N GLY A 62 -33.94 0.28 -14.18
CA GLY A 62 -33.40 0.52 -12.85
C GLY A 62 -32.36 -0.53 -12.44
N LEU A 63 -32.59 -1.79 -12.76
CA LEU A 63 -31.64 -2.86 -12.48
C LEU A 63 -30.38 -2.74 -13.35
N ALA A 64 -30.54 -2.48 -14.65
CA ALA A 64 -29.40 -2.26 -15.55
C ALA A 64 -28.55 -1.07 -15.08
N ALA A 65 -29.18 0.03 -14.67
CA ALA A 65 -28.49 1.18 -14.09
C ALA A 65 -27.75 0.81 -12.80
N CYS A 66 -28.37 0.01 -11.91
CA CYS A 66 -27.74 -0.47 -10.69
C CYS A 66 -26.48 -1.31 -10.97
N CYS A 67 -26.55 -2.25 -11.92
CA CYS A 67 -25.39 -3.05 -12.33
C CYS A 67 -24.26 -2.19 -12.91
N VAL A 68 -24.59 -1.20 -13.76
CA VAL A 68 -23.61 -0.27 -14.32
C VAL A 68 -22.98 0.60 -13.23
N ILE A 69 -23.77 1.09 -12.28
CA ILE A 69 -23.26 1.85 -11.13
C ILE A 69 -22.33 0.98 -10.29
N LEU A 70 -22.71 -0.26 -10.00
CA LEU A 70 -21.91 -1.17 -9.19
C LEU A 70 -20.61 -1.58 -9.90
N ALA A 71 -20.65 -1.84 -11.20
CA ALA A 71 -19.46 -2.06 -12.01
C ALA A 71 -18.56 -0.81 -12.07
N GLY A 72 -19.14 0.37 -12.22
CA GLY A 72 -18.42 1.65 -12.16
C GLY A 72 -17.76 1.90 -10.80
N LEU A 73 -18.44 1.56 -9.71
CA LEU A 73 -17.89 1.61 -8.35
C LEU A 73 -16.74 0.63 -8.17
N LEU A 74 -16.89 -0.64 -8.57
CA LEU A 74 -15.82 -1.64 -8.48
C LEU A 74 -14.62 -1.31 -9.37
N TRP A 75 -14.84 -0.60 -10.48
CA TRP A 75 -13.78 -0.08 -11.34
C TRP A 75 -13.06 1.11 -10.71
N SER A 76 -13.78 2.01 -10.05
CA SER A 76 -13.22 3.25 -9.49
C SER A 76 -12.56 3.04 -8.12
N LEU A 77 -13.12 2.15 -7.29
CA LEU A 77 -12.65 1.90 -5.94
C LEU A 77 -11.43 0.97 -5.93
N ARG A 78 -10.40 1.38 -5.19
CA ARG A 78 -9.18 0.60 -4.94
C ARG A 78 -9.32 -0.24 -3.68
N VAL A 79 -8.61 -1.37 -3.66
CA VAL A 79 -8.53 -2.22 -2.48
C VAL A 79 -7.79 -1.45 -1.37
N SER A 80 -8.20 -1.63 -0.11
CA SER A 80 -7.63 -0.91 1.03
C SER A 80 -6.17 -1.29 1.33
N THR A 81 -5.81 -2.54 1.07
CA THR A 81 -4.47 -3.10 1.27
C THR A 81 -4.17 -4.08 0.15
N THR A 82 -2.93 -4.10 -0.32
CA THR A 82 -2.48 -5.00 -1.40
C THR A 82 -1.23 -5.73 -0.95
N LYS A 83 -1.18 -7.05 -1.18
CA LYS A 83 0.04 -7.81 -0.92
C LYS A 83 1.14 -7.40 -1.91
N LEU A 84 2.36 -7.34 -1.42
CA LEU A 84 3.52 -7.00 -2.22
C LEU A 84 4.74 -7.79 -1.79
N VAL A 85 5.60 -8.09 -2.76
CA VAL A 85 6.94 -8.60 -2.57
C VAL A 85 7.89 -7.64 -3.26
N LEU A 86 8.87 -7.13 -2.52
CA LEU A 86 9.90 -6.23 -3.02
C LEU A 86 11.24 -6.97 -3.07
N LYS A 87 11.96 -6.77 -4.16
CA LYS A 87 13.38 -7.10 -4.29
C LYS A 87 14.07 -5.86 -4.83
N ILE A 88 14.76 -5.13 -3.99
CA ILE A 88 15.31 -3.81 -4.31
C ILE A 88 16.79 -3.77 -3.97
N GLN A 89 17.60 -3.29 -4.89
CA GLN A 89 18.96 -2.85 -4.65
C GLN A 89 18.96 -1.32 -4.51
N SER A 90 19.48 -0.82 -3.41
CA SER A 90 19.48 0.60 -3.05
C SER A 90 20.77 0.98 -2.35
N ASP A 91 21.08 2.27 -2.31
CA ASP A 91 22.14 2.81 -1.46
C ASP A 91 21.62 3.24 -0.08
N ALA A 92 20.31 3.45 0.06
CA ALA A 92 19.68 3.84 1.31
C ALA A 92 18.38 3.07 1.54
N VAL A 93 18.14 2.67 2.79
CA VAL A 93 16.87 2.09 3.23
C VAL A 93 16.47 2.70 4.56
N THR A 94 15.20 3.08 4.66
CA THR A 94 14.56 3.54 5.87
C THR A 94 13.50 2.52 6.27
N MET A 95 13.54 2.08 7.53
CA MET A 95 12.61 1.10 8.07
C MET A 95 12.03 1.62 9.38
N THR A 96 10.72 1.52 9.55
CA THR A 96 10.07 1.70 10.84
C THR A 96 9.74 0.33 11.41
N LEU A 97 10.25 0.03 12.61
CA LEU A 97 10.15 -1.31 13.19
C LEU A 97 8.77 -1.56 13.81
N ALA A 98 8.13 -2.66 13.42
CA ALA A 98 6.88 -3.12 14.02
C ALA A 98 7.10 -3.94 15.32
N ALA A 99 8.31 -4.47 15.50
CA ALA A 99 8.72 -5.23 16.68
C ALA A 99 10.16 -4.86 17.05
N PRO A 100 10.59 -5.04 18.31
CA PRO A 100 11.98 -4.78 18.69
C PRO A 100 12.92 -5.65 17.87
N TRP A 101 14.00 -5.04 17.38
CA TRP A 101 15.05 -5.73 16.64
C TRP A 101 16.30 -5.85 17.50
N SER A 102 16.97 -7.00 17.39
CA SER A 102 18.33 -7.18 17.87
C SER A 102 19.15 -7.98 16.86
N LEU A 103 20.42 -7.63 16.72
CA LEU A 103 21.41 -8.38 15.96
C LEU A 103 22.05 -9.43 16.89
N PRO A 104 21.81 -10.75 16.67
CA PRO A 104 22.22 -11.78 17.61
C PRO A 104 23.64 -12.33 17.40
N ALA A 105 24.39 -11.84 16.42
CA ALA A 105 25.67 -12.44 16.00
C ALA A 105 26.84 -11.46 16.14
N GLU A 106 28.01 -12.00 16.46
CA GLU A 106 29.27 -11.26 16.41
C GLU A 106 29.58 -10.85 14.97
N LEU A 107 29.58 -9.55 14.73
CA LEU A 107 29.83 -8.98 13.41
C LEU A 107 31.16 -8.25 13.41
N PRO A 108 32.21 -8.78 12.77
CA PRO A 108 33.51 -8.13 12.74
C PRO A 108 33.42 -6.82 11.94
N LEU A 109 33.98 -5.77 12.53
CA LEU A 109 34.15 -4.47 11.90
C LEU A 109 35.59 -4.35 11.40
N GLY A 110 35.79 -3.58 10.33
CA GLY A 110 37.14 -3.33 9.82
C GLY A 110 37.92 -2.41 10.76
N ALA A 111 39.25 -2.37 10.59
CA ALA A 111 40.18 -1.49 11.33
C ALA A 111 40.07 0.02 10.98
N SER A 112 38.89 0.49 10.56
CA SER A 112 38.63 1.90 10.28
C SER A 112 38.05 2.59 11.51
N PRO A 113 38.20 3.92 11.64
CA PRO A 113 37.56 4.66 12.71
C PRO A 113 36.05 4.39 12.70
N ILE A 114 35.59 3.85 13.80
CA ILE A 114 34.18 3.67 14.13
C ILE A 114 33.77 4.91 14.90
N ARG A 115 32.67 5.54 14.49
CA ARG A 115 32.17 6.75 15.17
C ARG A 115 30.71 6.56 15.55
N LEU A 116 30.42 6.68 16.84
CA LEU A 116 29.09 6.71 17.40
C LEU A 116 28.82 8.13 17.92
N GLU A 117 27.69 8.70 17.54
CA GLU A 117 27.24 10.04 17.95
C GLU A 117 25.79 9.97 18.42
N GLY A 118 25.38 10.93 19.24
CA GLY A 118 24.00 11.02 19.69
C GLY A 118 23.68 10.01 20.78
N LEU A 119 24.65 9.73 21.65
CA LEU A 119 24.53 8.75 22.74
C LEU A 119 24.06 9.42 24.04
N THR A 120 23.26 8.70 24.81
CA THR A 120 22.84 9.09 26.16
C THR A 120 23.76 8.52 27.23
N THR A 121 24.19 7.27 27.05
CA THR A 121 25.10 6.59 27.97
C THR A 121 26.16 5.83 27.18
N LEU A 122 27.39 5.86 27.68
CA LEU A 122 28.53 5.14 27.16
C LEU A 122 29.36 4.60 28.32
N GLU A 123 29.56 3.29 28.35
CA GLU A 123 30.27 2.60 29.42
C GLU A 123 31.35 1.68 28.82
N ALA A 124 32.59 1.83 29.27
CA ALA A 124 33.69 0.91 29.01
C ALA A 124 34.57 0.83 30.29
N PRO A 125 34.22 -0.07 31.22
CA PRO A 125 34.84 -0.16 32.54
C PRO A 125 36.37 -0.33 32.52
N ALA A 126 36.91 -1.20 31.67
CA ALA A 126 38.36 -1.43 31.58
C ALA A 126 39.10 -0.24 30.94
N LEU A 127 38.39 0.61 30.19
CA LEU A 127 38.93 1.87 29.67
C LEU A 127 38.72 3.04 30.62
N GLY A 128 38.11 2.83 31.79
CA GLY A 128 37.76 3.90 32.74
C GLY A 128 36.82 4.95 32.15
N LEU A 129 35.98 4.56 31.17
CA LEU A 129 35.07 5.44 30.47
C LEU A 129 33.64 5.22 30.96
N ALA A 130 33.04 6.26 31.51
CA ALA A 130 31.62 6.31 31.82
C ALA A 130 31.13 7.73 31.50
N ILE A 131 30.29 7.85 30.47
CA ILE A 131 29.71 9.12 30.04
C ILE A 131 28.19 8.99 30.10
N GLU A 132 27.56 9.93 30.78
CA GLU A 132 26.13 10.15 30.75
C GLU A 132 25.86 11.55 30.19
N SER A 133 25.02 11.63 29.17
CA SER A 133 24.61 12.87 28.50
C SER A 133 23.09 12.83 28.29
N PRO A 134 22.29 13.42 29.19
CA PRO A 134 20.83 13.39 29.12
C PRO A 134 20.26 13.94 27.81
N GLN A 135 21.00 14.83 27.14
CA GLN A 135 20.58 15.50 25.90
C GLN A 135 20.92 14.69 24.63
N SER A 136 21.54 13.51 24.77
CA SER A 136 21.97 12.67 23.65
C SER A 136 22.98 13.37 22.74
N GLU A 137 24.02 13.97 23.32
CA GLU A 137 25.06 14.71 22.59
C GLU A 137 26.44 14.06 22.71
N SER A 138 26.55 12.99 23.50
CA SER A 138 27.82 12.30 23.68
C SER A 138 28.20 11.49 22.43
N TRP A 139 29.50 11.38 22.22
CA TRP A 139 30.06 10.69 21.07
C TRP A 139 31.35 9.96 21.44
N ILE A 140 31.69 8.96 20.64
CA ILE A 140 32.91 8.17 20.73
C ILE A 140 33.40 7.86 19.32
N GLN A 141 34.69 8.06 19.11
CA GLN A 141 35.43 7.59 17.97
C GLN A 141 36.47 6.57 18.44
N LEU A 142 36.46 5.42 17.80
CA LEU A 142 37.24 4.26 18.17
C LEU A 142 38.00 3.76 16.95
N GLU A 143 39.31 3.60 17.10
CA GLU A 143 40.17 2.86 16.18
C GLU A 143 40.81 1.73 16.96
N ALA A 144 40.61 0.49 16.53
CA ALA A 144 41.21 -0.66 17.20
C ALA A 144 41.62 -1.75 16.20
N SER A 145 42.55 -2.60 16.62
CA SER A 145 43.04 -3.73 15.82
C SER A 145 41.90 -4.69 15.45
N GLU A 146 41.09 -5.06 16.45
CA GLU A 146 39.92 -5.91 16.29
C GLU A 146 38.71 -5.25 16.97
N VAL A 147 37.62 -5.11 16.22
CA VAL A 147 36.33 -4.66 16.76
C VAL A 147 35.23 -5.55 16.20
N SER A 148 34.29 -5.95 17.04
CA SER A 148 33.08 -6.62 16.61
C SER A 148 31.85 -6.05 17.30
N ILE A 149 30.71 -6.08 16.62
CA ILE A 149 29.42 -5.79 17.22
C ILE A 149 28.92 -7.09 17.84
N THR A 150 28.74 -7.12 19.15
CA THR A 150 28.18 -8.29 19.85
C THR A 150 26.68 -8.15 20.06
N ARG A 151 26.21 -6.90 20.22
CA ARG A 151 24.78 -6.57 20.30
C ARG A 151 24.52 -5.26 19.60
N LEU A 152 23.42 -5.21 18.87
CA LEU A 152 22.84 -3.98 18.36
C LEU A 152 21.33 -4.14 18.37
N GLY A 153 20.60 -3.15 18.86
CA GLY A 153 19.16 -3.26 18.94
C GLY A 153 18.46 -1.92 18.90
N LEU A 154 17.23 -1.96 18.40
CA LEU A 154 16.34 -0.82 18.31
C LEU A 154 14.95 -1.25 18.79
N ALA A 155 14.36 -0.47 19.69
CA ALA A 155 13.04 -0.75 20.22
C ALA A 155 11.93 -0.56 19.17
N GLN A 156 10.75 -1.11 19.46
CA GLN A 156 9.56 -1.03 18.61
C GLN A 156 9.17 0.43 18.29
N ASP A 157 8.67 0.65 17.08
CA ASP A 157 8.38 1.95 16.45
C ASP A 157 9.61 2.82 16.20
N GLY A 158 10.81 2.29 16.41
CA GLY A 158 12.05 2.98 16.09
C GLY A 158 12.24 3.06 14.57
N VAL A 159 12.82 4.18 14.12
CA VAL A 159 13.19 4.35 12.71
C VAL A 159 14.67 4.04 12.56
N LEU A 160 14.96 3.03 11.74
CA LEU A 160 16.31 2.60 11.35
C LEU A 160 16.57 3.06 9.92
N ILE A 161 17.58 3.90 9.73
CA ILE A 161 18.02 4.35 8.41
C ILE A 161 19.41 3.79 8.18
N ILE A 162 19.63 3.14 7.05
CA ILE A 162 20.92 2.59 6.68
C ILE A 162 21.27 3.20 5.33
N GLU A 163 22.39 3.93 5.28
CA GLU A 163 22.88 4.57 4.08
C GLU A 163 24.32 4.15 3.82
N ARG A 164 24.62 3.81 2.56
CA ARG A 164 25.98 3.63 2.07
C ARG A 164 26.43 4.90 1.36
N LYS A 165 27.54 5.47 1.84
CA LYS A 165 28.19 6.62 1.19
C LYS A 165 29.06 6.16 0.01
N PRO A 166 29.29 7.01 -0.99
CA PRO A 166 30.21 6.72 -2.10
C PRO A 166 31.63 6.36 -1.64
N SER A 167 32.05 6.80 -0.46
CA SER A 167 33.33 6.44 0.19
C SER A 167 33.41 4.99 0.67
N GLY A 168 32.33 4.21 0.54
CA GLY A 168 32.19 2.86 1.09
C GLY A 168 31.95 2.81 2.59
N GLN A 169 31.74 3.96 3.23
CA GLN A 169 31.30 4.03 4.63
C GLN A 169 29.81 3.68 4.72
N LEU A 170 29.47 2.92 5.75
CA LEU A 170 28.11 2.61 6.14
C LEU A 170 27.72 3.53 7.29
N GLU A 171 26.59 4.20 7.14
CA GLU A 171 25.99 5.04 8.17
C GLU A 171 24.67 4.43 8.58
N VAL A 172 24.56 4.11 9.86
CA VAL A 172 23.34 3.60 10.47
C VAL A 172 22.81 4.67 11.41
N TYR A 173 21.60 5.14 11.14
CA TYR A 173 20.90 6.10 11.98
C TYR A 173 19.75 5.42 12.71
N ALA A 174 19.59 5.75 13.97
CA ALA A 174 18.43 5.38 14.77
C ALA A 174 17.72 6.64 15.28
N ARG A 175 16.39 6.69 15.15
CA ARG A 175 15.56 7.83 15.58
C ARG A 175 14.33 7.38 16.37
N GLY A 176 13.90 8.25 17.30
CA GLY A 176 12.58 8.22 17.94
C GLY A 176 12.36 7.19 19.05
N ARG A 177 13.20 6.16 19.15
CA ARG A 177 13.12 5.09 20.16
C ARG A 177 14.50 4.66 20.62
N GLU A 178 14.53 3.90 21.71
CA GLU A 178 15.75 3.43 22.33
C GLU A 178 16.60 2.59 21.38
N PHE A 179 17.84 3.02 21.19
CA PHE A 179 18.87 2.33 20.43
C PHE A 179 20.01 1.96 21.37
N GLN A 180 20.43 0.70 21.36
CA GLN A 180 21.46 0.20 22.27
C GLN A 180 22.36 -0.79 21.56
N GLY A 181 23.58 -0.93 22.06
CA GLY A 181 24.49 -1.94 21.54
C GLY A 181 25.73 -2.11 22.40
N GLN A 182 26.54 -3.05 21.95
CA GLN A 182 27.78 -3.42 22.60
C GLN A 182 28.82 -3.73 21.51
N LEU A 183 29.95 -3.05 21.60
CA LEU A 183 31.15 -3.33 20.80
C LEU A 183 32.12 -4.13 21.66
N MET A 184 32.74 -5.15 21.09
CA MET A 184 33.87 -5.84 21.69
C MET A 184 35.13 -5.36 20.99
N VAL A 185 36.14 -4.94 21.77
CA VAL A 185 37.41 -4.42 21.25
C VAL A 185 38.59 -5.19 21.81
N LEU A 186 39.61 -5.41 21.00
CA LEU A 186 40.85 -6.09 21.39
C LEU A 186 42.08 -5.48 20.69
N GLY A 187 43.24 -5.59 21.36
CA GLY A 187 44.53 -5.13 20.84
C GLY A 187 44.80 -3.66 21.13
N SER A 188 45.46 -2.99 20.20
CA SER A 188 45.77 -1.56 20.33
C SER A 188 44.52 -0.73 20.04
N VAL A 189 44.06 0.03 21.04
CA VAL A 189 42.85 0.85 20.97
C VAL A 189 43.21 2.33 21.09
N HIS A 190 42.84 3.12 20.08
CA HIS A 190 42.81 4.57 20.14
C HIS A 190 41.37 5.06 20.26
N LEU A 191 41.08 5.73 21.36
CA LEU A 191 39.75 6.18 21.73
C LEU A 191 39.73 7.69 21.87
N THR A 192 38.74 8.34 21.26
CA THR A 192 38.39 9.73 21.54
C THR A 192 36.92 9.80 21.90
N ALA A 193 36.55 10.42 23.01
CA ALA A 193 35.16 10.56 23.41
C ALA A 193 34.88 11.94 24.00
N GLY A 194 33.70 12.48 23.71
CA GLY A 194 33.26 13.79 24.18
C GLY A 194 31.83 13.74 24.71
N ARG A 195 31.47 14.69 25.57
CA ARG A 195 30.11 14.82 26.13
C ARG A 195 29.16 15.54 25.19
N GLU A 196 29.71 16.39 24.33
CA GLU A 196 29.03 17.18 23.32
C GLU A 196 29.78 17.04 21.99
N THR A 197 29.07 17.08 20.86
CA THR A 197 29.66 16.92 19.52
C THR A 197 30.72 17.98 19.18
N ALA A 198 30.65 19.16 19.81
CA ALA A 198 31.59 20.27 19.60
C ALA A 198 32.84 20.19 20.49
N ASP A 199 32.85 19.31 21.50
CA ASP A 199 34.00 19.10 22.38
C ASP A 199 35.11 18.36 21.61
N PRO A 200 36.39 18.81 21.64
CA PRO A 200 37.50 18.04 21.07
C PRO A 200 37.64 16.63 21.67
N GLY A 201 37.04 16.38 22.84
CA GLY A 201 36.97 15.09 23.48
C GLY A 201 38.28 14.69 24.15
N ARG A 202 38.20 13.70 25.04
CA ARG A 202 39.36 13.10 25.69
C ARG A 202 39.94 12.02 24.80
N GLN A 203 41.18 12.22 24.37
CA GLN A 203 41.95 11.20 23.65
C GLN A 203 42.65 10.26 24.62
N SER A 204 42.66 8.97 24.32
CA SER A 204 43.33 7.95 25.11
C SER A 204 43.83 6.82 24.22
N ARG A 205 44.89 6.14 24.66
CA ARG A 205 45.45 4.97 23.99
C ARG A 205 45.58 3.85 25.01
N TYR A 206 45.13 2.67 24.63
CA TYR A 206 45.13 1.48 25.47
C TYR A 206 45.72 0.31 24.68
N GLU A 207 46.40 -0.58 25.39
CA GLU A 207 46.83 -1.86 24.85
C GLU A 207 46.08 -2.94 25.63
N LEU A 208 45.11 -3.58 24.98
CA LEU A 208 44.22 -4.55 25.61
C LEU A 208 44.70 -5.97 25.30
N THR A 209 45.05 -6.71 26.35
CA THR A 209 45.37 -8.15 26.28
C THR A 209 44.14 -9.05 26.46
N VAL A 210 43.03 -8.49 26.95
CA VAL A 210 41.74 -9.16 27.13
C VAL A 210 40.67 -8.34 26.41
N PRO A 211 39.70 -8.98 25.73
CA PRO A 211 38.62 -8.25 25.06
C PRO A 211 37.83 -7.38 26.04
N GLU A 212 37.57 -6.13 25.65
CA GLU A 212 36.79 -5.18 26.44
C GLU A 212 35.45 -4.88 25.76
N ALA A 213 34.41 -4.80 26.58
CA ALA A 213 33.05 -4.47 26.14
C ALA A 213 32.77 -2.97 26.30
N ILE A 214 32.48 -2.30 25.19
CA ILE A 214 31.99 -0.93 25.15
C ILE A 214 30.48 -0.98 24.95
N ALA A 215 29.71 -0.71 26.01
CA ALA A 215 28.26 -0.62 25.96
C ALA A 215 27.83 0.82 25.66
N PHE A 216 26.84 0.98 24.79
CA PHE A 216 26.28 2.28 24.46
C PHE A 216 24.76 2.21 24.39
N ARG A 217 24.12 3.33 24.70
CA ARG A 217 22.67 3.47 24.63
C ARG A 217 22.27 4.91 24.35
N ALA A 218 21.19 5.06 23.59
CA ALA A 218 20.52 6.30 23.29
C ALA A 218 19.03 6.11 23.54
N ILE A 219 18.41 6.96 24.36
CA ILE A 219 17.00 6.80 24.78
C ILE A 219 16.01 7.07 23.62
N GLY A 220 16.50 7.64 22.52
CA GLY A 220 15.73 7.91 21.31
C GLY A 220 15.15 9.31 21.34
N ASN A 221 15.84 10.25 20.68
CA ASN A 221 15.32 11.59 20.41
C ASN A 221 14.80 11.64 18.96
N LYS A 222 13.74 12.42 18.71
CA LYS A 222 13.27 12.70 17.35
C LYS A 222 14.11 13.77 16.65
N ALA A 223 14.67 14.71 17.42
CA ALA A 223 15.42 15.85 16.88
C ALA A 223 16.86 15.49 16.52
N VAL A 224 17.53 14.67 17.34
CA VAL A 224 18.93 14.27 17.14
C VAL A 224 18.97 12.75 16.91
N PRO A 225 19.31 12.27 15.70
CA PRO A 225 19.54 10.86 15.47
C PRO A 225 20.79 10.38 16.17
N THR A 226 20.74 9.15 16.69
CA THR A 226 21.97 8.41 16.98
C THR A 226 22.57 7.97 15.65
N ARG A 227 23.85 8.28 15.44
CA ARG A 227 24.57 7.93 14.21
C ARG A 227 25.69 6.97 14.52
N PHE A 228 25.74 5.88 13.76
CA PHE A 228 26.80 4.90 13.81
C PHE A 228 27.48 4.82 12.43
N THR A 229 28.71 5.33 12.35
CA THR A 229 29.52 5.34 11.14
C THR A 229 30.57 4.26 11.23
N VAL A 230 30.59 3.36 10.25
CA VAL A 230 31.53 2.24 10.22
C VAL A 230 31.89 1.87 8.79
N ARG A 231 33.10 1.33 8.59
CA ARG A 231 33.47 0.64 7.35
C ARG A 231 33.57 -0.86 7.66
N SER A 232 32.63 -1.63 7.14
CA SER A 232 32.67 -3.09 7.30
C SER A 232 33.49 -3.74 6.19
N ARG A 233 34.23 -4.80 6.53
CA ARG A 233 34.93 -5.66 5.58
C ARG A 233 34.06 -6.81 5.07
N THR A 234 32.97 -7.10 5.77
CA THR A 234 32.09 -8.25 5.51
C THR A 234 30.68 -7.76 5.21
N SER A 235 29.94 -8.48 4.37
CA SER A 235 28.54 -8.14 4.12
C SER A 235 27.70 -8.37 5.38
N TRP A 236 26.91 -7.40 5.80
CA TRP A 236 25.96 -7.60 6.91
C TRP A 236 24.75 -8.31 6.36
N ARG A 237 24.22 -9.28 7.11
CA ARG A 237 22.98 -9.96 6.76
C ARG A 237 22.03 -9.89 7.94
N ILE A 238 20.90 -9.23 7.75
CA ILE A 238 19.85 -9.08 8.75
C ILE A 238 18.61 -9.76 8.19
N GLN A 239 17.93 -10.57 9.01
CA GLN A 239 16.81 -11.39 8.56
C GLN A 239 15.60 -11.22 9.46
N GLY A 240 14.41 -11.32 8.87
CA GLY A 240 13.16 -11.44 9.59
C GLY A 240 12.74 -10.19 10.38
N LEU A 241 13.20 -8.99 9.98
CA LEU A 241 12.81 -7.72 10.59
C LEU A 241 11.32 -7.45 10.34
N GLN A 242 10.53 -7.28 11.40
CA GLN A 242 9.13 -6.85 11.27
C GLN A 242 9.08 -5.33 11.11
N VAL A 243 8.41 -4.84 10.07
CA VAL A 243 8.37 -3.42 9.72
C VAL A 243 6.94 -2.95 9.43
N ASN A 244 6.62 -1.74 9.87
CA ASN A 244 5.37 -1.03 9.55
C ASN A 244 5.61 0.22 8.67
N GLY A 245 6.85 0.38 8.21
CA GLY A 245 7.26 1.45 7.32
C GLY A 245 8.52 1.02 6.57
N LEU A 246 8.55 1.30 5.27
CA LEU A 246 9.69 1.02 4.41
C LEU A 246 9.83 2.13 3.37
N GLY A 247 11.04 2.64 3.20
CA GLY A 247 11.36 3.69 2.24
C GLY A 247 12.77 3.53 1.69
N PHE A 248 12.99 4.05 0.49
CA PHE A 248 14.25 3.94 -0.24
C PHE A 248 14.76 5.29 -0.72
N SER A 249 14.40 6.36 -0.01
CA SER A 249 14.91 7.71 -0.27
C SER A 249 16.04 8.05 0.70
N ARG A 250 16.93 8.93 0.25
CA ARG A 250 17.95 9.58 1.07
C ARG A 250 17.60 11.04 1.29
N GLU A 251 17.96 11.55 2.46
CA GLU A 251 17.80 12.94 2.84
C GLU A 251 19.03 13.74 2.33
N ILE A 252 18.80 14.78 1.53
CA ILE A 252 19.86 15.70 1.06
C ILE A 252 19.57 17.09 1.58
N ALA A 253 20.46 17.59 2.43
CA ALA A 253 20.40 18.96 2.91
C ALA A 253 21.06 19.91 1.89
N HIS A 254 20.31 20.88 1.38
CA HIS A 254 20.83 21.93 0.48
C HIS A 254 21.22 23.21 1.22
N GLY A 255 20.93 23.30 2.52
CA GLY A 255 21.20 24.45 3.37
C GLY A 255 20.36 24.41 4.65
N PRO A 256 20.49 25.43 5.53
CA PRO A 256 19.69 25.49 6.75
C PRO A 256 18.19 25.47 6.45
N GLY A 257 17.50 24.43 6.91
CA GLY A 257 16.05 24.28 6.75
C GLY A 257 15.56 23.82 5.37
N SER A 258 16.45 23.53 4.41
CA SER A 258 16.08 22.99 3.10
C SER A 258 16.57 21.55 2.96
N VAL A 259 15.62 20.62 2.88
CA VAL A 259 15.84 19.19 2.75
C VAL A 259 15.05 18.67 1.56
N THR A 260 15.72 17.97 0.66
CA THR A 260 15.10 17.21 -0.43
C THR A 260 15.27 15.72 -0.17
N PHE A 261 14.32 14.94 -0.67
CA PHE A 261 14.40 13.49 -0.61
C PHE A 261 14.61 12.96 -2.02
N GLU A 262 15.74 12.30 -2.24
CA GLU A 262 16.07 11.69 -3.54
C GLU A 262 15.94 10.17 -3.44
N SER A 263 15.47 9.52 -4.49
CA SER A 263 15.46 8.06 -4.54
C SER A 263 16.89 7.53 -4.49
N ALA A 264 17.13 6.53 -3.66
CA ALA A 264 18.39 5.82 -3.55
C ALA A 264 18.36 4.46 -4.27
N ILE A 265 17.25 4.14 -4.96
CA ILE A 265 17.07 2.89 -5.69
C ILE A 265 18.06 2.83 -6.86
N LYS A 266 18.76 1.71 -6.99
CA LYS A 266 19.59 1.37 -8.15
C LYS A 266 18.82 0.52 -9.15
N GLU A 267 18.13 -0.49 -8.66
CA GLU A 267 17.23 -1.33 -9.44
C GLU A 267 16.32 -2.12 -8.52
N GLY A 268 15.23 -2.67 -9.06
CA GLY A 268 14.42 -3.58 -8.29
C GLY A 268 13.16 -4.06 -9.01
N THR A 269 12.40 -4.87 -8.30
CA THR A 269 11.11 -5.39 -8.76
C THR A 269 10.09 -5.33 -7.65
N ILE A 270 8.88 -4.88 -7.99
CA ILE A 270 7.68 -4.95 -7.15
C ILE A 270 6.77 -6.01 -7.75
N THR A 271 6.49 -7.07 -7.01
CA THR A 271 5.53 -8.09 -7.41
C THR A 271 4.27 -7.96 -6.57
N LEU A 272 3.12 -7.85 -7.23
CA LEU A 272 1.79 -7.85 -6.65
C LEU A 272 1.14 -9.22 -6.89
N PRO A 273 1.30 -10.19 -5.97
CA PRO A 273 0.84 -11.56 -6.18
C PRO A 273 -0.67 -11.65 -6.39
N ASP A 274 -1.44 -10.75 -5.77
CA ASP A 274 -2.91 -10.75 -5.86
C ASP A 274 -3.44 -10.51 -7.28
N VAL A 275 -2.65 -9.87 -8.14
CA VAL A 275 -3.03 -9.54 -9.53
C VAL A 275 -1.98 -10.00 -10.55
N ALA A 276 -1.07 -10.90 -10.14
CA ALA A 276 0.04 -11.40 -10.96
C ALA A 276 0.83 -10.30 -11.71
N LYS A 277 0.90 -9.09 -11.15
CA LYS A 277 1.57 -7.94 -11.78
C LYS A 277 2.98 -7.82 -11.22
N THR A 278 3.96 -7.61 -12.10
CA THR A 278 5.33 -7.24 -11.70
C THR A 278 5.69 -5.92 -12.36
N GLU A 279 6.21 -4.99 -11.56
CA GLU A 279 6.71 -3.69 -11.99
C GLU A 279 8.22 -3.63 -11.77
N HIS A 280 8.97 -3.16 -12.77
CA HIS A 280 10.41 -3.01 -12.68
C HIS A 280 10.76 -1.57 -12.27
N LEU A 281 11.65 -1.44 -11.28
CA LEU A 281 12.17 -0.17 -10.82
C LEU A 281 13.55 0.05 -11.44
N ARG A 282 13.75 1.22 -12.03
CA ARG A 282 15.02 1.70 -12.58
C ARG A 282 15.77 2.53 -11.55
N GLU A 283 17.01 2.85 -11.89
CA GLU A 283 17.83 3.73 -11.06
C GLU A 283 17.14 5.08 -10.87
N ASN A 284 17.13 5.55 -9.62
CA ASN A 284 16.49 6.78 -9.16
C ASN A 284 14.96 6.84 -9.33
N ASP A 285 14.29 5.74 -9.67
CA ASP A 285 12.83 5.73 -9.67
C ASP A 285 12.33 5.96 -8.24
N PRO A 286 11.47 6.97 -8.00
CA PRO A 286 10.91 7.17 -6.68
C PRO A 286 9.85 6.11 -6.42
N LEU A 287 9.92 5.52 -5.22
CA LEU A 287 8.97 4.55 -4.71
C LEU A 287 8.37 5.08 -3.41
N PHE A 288 7.06 5.34 -3.43
CA PHE A 288 6.31 5.74 -2.25
C PHE A 288 5.42 4.61 -1.78
N LEU A 289 5.65 4.18 -0.54
CA LEU A 289 4.87 3.16 0.14
C LEU A 289 4.17 3.78 1.35
N ARG A 290 2.87 3.56 1.49
CA ARG A 290 2.10 4.02 2.66
C ARG A 290 1.32 2.88 3.28
N GLY A 291 1.25 2.88 4.62
CA GLY A 291 0.56 1.84 5.38
C GLY A 291 1.18 0.48 5.14
N VAL A 292 2.52 0.42 5.17
CA VAL A 292 3.26 -0.83 5.03
C VAL A 292 3.04 -1.65 6.29
N ASP A 293 2.80 -2.94 6.14
CA ASP A 293 2.82 -3.90 7.24
C ASP A 293 3.40 -5.21 6.71
N GLY A 294 4.51 -5.66 7.27
CA GLY A 294 5.18 -6.85 6.78
C GLY A 294 6.56 -7.07 7.38
N ARG A 295 7.39 -7.76 6.61
CA ARG A 295 8.69 -8.26 7.04
C ARG A 295 9.76 -8.04 5.98
N VAL A 296 10.92 -7.54 6.39
CA VAL A 296 12.15 -7.65 5.59
C VAL A 296 12.73 -9.04 5.82
N VAL A 297 12.57 -9.91 4.83
CA VAL A 297 12.98 -11.32 4.85
C VAL A 297 14.50 -11.41 4.87
N ASP A 298 15.17 -10.64 4.02
CA ASP A 298 16.62 -10.63 3.88
C ASP A 298 17.08 -9.21 3.55
N LEU A 299 17.93 -8.64 4.40
CA LEU A 299 18.61 -7.37 4.20
C LEU A 299 20.11 -7.65 4.14
N ARG A 300 20.73 -7.46 2.98
CA ARG A 300 22.17 -7.64 2.79
C ARG A 300 22.84 -6.31 2.52
N ILE A 301 23.81 -5.95 3.34
CA ILE A 301 24.58 -4.71 3.22
C ILE A 301 25.98 -5.12 2.78
N GLY A 302 26.22 -5.09 1.46
CA GLY A 302 27.53 -5.32 0.85
C GLY A 302 27.95 -4.05 0.12
N ASP A 303 28.38 -4.17 -1.13
CA ASP A 303 28.66 -3.02 -2.01
C ASP A 303 27.41 -2.18 -2.33
N ALA A 304 26.25 -2.81 -2.26
CA ALA A 304 24.93 -2.18 -2.27
C ALA A 304 24.05 -2.77 -1.16
N ILE A 305 22.96 -2.09 -0.83
CA ILE A 305 21.94 -2.57 0.11
C ILE A 305 20.90 -3.34 -0.70
N ASN A 306 20.86 -4.65 -0.51
CA ASN A 306 19.86 -5.52 -1.13
C ASN A 306 18.77 -5.83 -0.10
N VAL A 307 17.53 -5.52 -0.45
CA VAL A 307 16.36 -5.64 0.41
C VAL A 307 15.36 -6.58 -0.25
N ILE A 308 15.04 -7.67 0.43
CA ILE A 308 13.92 -8.55 0.10
C ILE A 308 12.88 -8.41 1.20
N SER A 309 11.68 -7.95 0.85
CA SER A 309 10.59 -7.80 1.81
C SER A 309 9.28 -8.34 1.27
N GLU A 310 8.44 -8.81 2.19
CA GLU A 310 7.09 -9.30 1.93
C GLU A 310 6.10 -8.63 2.88
N GLY A 311 4.90 -8.32 2.43
CA GLY A 311 3.92 -7.69 3.28
C GLY A 311 2.72 -7.14 2.52
N THR A 312 2.09 -6.13 3.09
CA THR A 312 1.02 -5.37 2.49
C THR A 312 1.35 -3.87 2.51
N ALA A 313 0.77 -3.13 1.57
CA ALA A 313 0.71 -1.67 1.63
C ALA A 313 -0.67 -1.16 1.21
N ALA A 314 -1.06 -0.04 1.81
CA ALA A 314 -2.29 0.65 1.46
C ALA A 314 -2.12 1.55 0.22
N GLN A 315 -0.91 2.06 -0.03
CA GLN A 315 -0.58 2.82 -1.25
C GLN A 315 0.81 2.45 -1.74
N ILE A 316 0.91 2.26 -3.05
CA ILE A 316 2.16 1.94 -3.77
C ILE A 316 2.20 2.85 -5.00
N GLN A 317 3.12 3.82 -5.03
CA GLN A 317 3.28 4.72 -6.15
C GLN A 317 4.71 4.68 -6.67
N VAL A 318 4.86 4.63 -8.00
CA VAL A 318 6.15 4.58 -8.69
C VAL A 318 6.20 5.67 -9.75
N GLY A 319 7.34 6.33 -9.87
CA GLY A 319 7.58 7.34 -10.91
C GLY A 319 7.50 8.78 -10.38
N PRO A 320 8.03 9.74 -11.16
CA PRO A 320 8.27 11.10 -10.69
C PRO A 320 6.98 11.81 -10.29
N GLU A 321 7.12 12.86 -9.47
CA GLU A 321 5.99 13.69 -9.05
C GLU A 321 5.22 14.22 -10.28
N GLY A 322 3.89 14.12 -10.24
CA GLY A 322 3.01 14.45 -11.38
C GLY A 322 2.81 13.34 -12.41
N PHE A 323 3.68 12.32 -12.46
CA PHE A 323 3.54 11.14 -13.33
C PHE A 323 3.55 9.82 -12.55
N ALA A 324 3.41 9.89 -11.22
CA ALA A 324 3.42 8.74 -10.35
C ALA A 324 2.26 7.78 -10.68
N GLN A 325 2.60 6.55 -11.05
CA GLN A 325 1.65 5.48 -11.29
C GLN A 325 1.33 4.79 -9.96
N ASN A 326 0.06 4.80 -9.57
CA ASN A 326 -0.40 4.06 -8.40
C ASN A 326 -0.69 2.60 -8.78
N LEU A 327 0.09 1.69 -8.22
CA LEU A 327 0.08 0.26 -8.51
C LEU A 327 -0.99 -0.52 -7.72
N VAL A 328 -1.69 0.11 -6.77
CA VAL A 328 -2.77 -0.54 -6.01
C VAL A 328 -3.92 -0.90 -6.96
N PRO A 329 -4.31 -2.18 -7.05
CA PRO A 329 -5.37 -2.64 -7.93
C PRO A 329 -6.74 -2.12 -7.52
N THR A 330 -7.63 -2.05 -8.50
CA THR A 330 -9.05 -1.82 -8.27
C THR A 330 -9.71 -3.10 -7.78
N TYR A 331 -10.88 -3.00 -7.13
CA TYR A 331 -11.64 -4.19 -6.73
C TYR A 331 -11.94 -5.09 -7.93
N LEU A 332 -12.22 -4.50 -9.11
CA LEU A 332 -12.44 -5.29 -10.31
C LEU A 332 -11.17 -6.03 -10.76
N GLN A 333 -10.00 -5.38 -10.78
CA GLN A 333 -8.74 -6.05 -11.14
C GLN A 333 -8.39 -7.18 -10.18
N TYR A 334 -8.65 -6.96 -8.89
CA TYR A 334 -8.48 -7.95 -7.84
C TYR A 334 -9.40 -9.17 -8.03
N LEU A 335 -10.69 -8.93 -8.24
CA LEU A 335 -11.67 -9.99 -8.52
C LEU A 335 -11.38 -10.72 -9.83
N TYR A 336 -10.83 -10.02 -10.82
CA TYR A 336 -10.48 -10.61 -12.11
C TYR A 336 -9.41 -11.69 -12.01
N HIS A 337 -8.42 -11.49 -11.16
CA HIS A 337 -7.31 -12.43 -10.97
C HIS A 337 -7.59 -13.49 -9.91
N GLN A 338 -8.67 -13.38 -9.12
CA GLN A 338 -9.12 -14.48 -8.28
C GLN A 338 -9.94 -15.51 -9.09
N GLN A 339 -9.73 -16.80 -8.81
CA GLN A 339 -10.59 -17.90 -9.29
C GLN A 339 -12.08 -17.72 -8.94
N SER A 340 -12.40 -16.78 -8.04
CA SER A 340 -13.75 -16.39 -7.66
C SER A 340 -14.51 -15.62 -8.76
N LEU A 341 -13.90 -15.29 -9.90
CA LEU A 341 -14.62 -14.67 -11.01
C LEU A 341 -15.77 -15.55 -11.53
N ALA A 342 -15.56 -16.86 -11.60
CA ALA A 342 -16.63 -17.81 -11.91
C ALA A 342 -17.75 -17.74 -10.86
N PHE A 343 -17.39 -17.63 -9.58
CA PHE A 343 -18.34 -17.47 -8.48
C PHE A 343 -19.11 -16.14 -8.61
N PHE A 344 -18.44 -15.02 -8.90
CA PHE A 344 -19.08 -13.72 -9.12
C PHE A 344 -20.08 -13.77 -10.28
N TRP A 345 -19.68 -14.28 -11.45
CA TRP A 345 -20.58 -14.39 -12.59
C TRP A 345 -21.73 -15.36 -12.33
N SER A 346 -21.48 -16.47 -11.64
CA SER A 346 -22.54 -17.38 -11.23
C SER A 346 -23.48 -16.76 -10.20
N ALA A 347 -23.00 -15.94 -9.26
CA ALA A 347 -23.84 -15.20 -8.34
C ALA A 347 -24.68 -14.14 -9.07
N VAL A 348 -24.10 -13.40 -10.01
CA VAL A 348 -24.83 -12.43 -10.85
C VAL A 348 -25.91 -13.14 -11.67
N LEU A 349 -25.57 -14.25 -12.33
CA LEU A 349 -26.55 -15.06 -13.09
C LEU A 349 -27.61 -15.68 -12.18
N PHE A 350 -27.24 -16.10 -10.98
CA PHE A 350 -28.16 -16.63 -9.98
C PHE A 350 -29.13 -15.56 -9.49
N PHE A 351 -28.65 -14.38 -9.10
CA PHE A 351 -29.49 -13.25 -8.71
C PHE A 351 -30.38 -12.80 -9.87
N TRP A 352 -29.85 -12.78 -11.09
CA TRP A 352 -30.62 -12.50 -12.29
C TRP A 352 -31.75 -13.51 -12.47
N GLY A 353 -31.45 -14.82 -12.37
CA GLY A 353 -32.43 -15.90 -12.46
C GLY A 353 -33.47 -15.86 -11.34
N LEU A 354 -33.05 -15.57 -10.11
CA LEU A 354 -33.93 -15.45 -8.94
C LEU A 354 -34.86 -14.25 -9.07
N LEU A 355 -34.36 -13.11 -9.53
CA LEU A 355 -35.17 -11.93 -9.86
C LEU A 355 -36.16 -12.22 -10.99
N TRP A 356 -35.75 -12.98 -12.00
CA TRP A 356 -36.64 -13.38 -13.10
C TRP A 356 -37.74 -14.34 -12.62
N SER A 357 -37.41 -15.24 -11.70
CA SER A 357 -38.38 -16.12 -11.04
C SER A 357 -39.37 -15.33 -10.20
N VAL A 358 -38.91 -14.39 -9.37
CA VAL A 358 -39.75 -13.50 -8.56
C VAL A 358 -40.65 -12.63 -9.43
N ARG A 359 -40.14 -12.15 -10.57
CA ARG A 359 -40.95 -11.44 -11.59
C ARG A 359 -42.12 -12.31 -12.06
N LYS A 360 -41.87 -13.58 -12.37
CA LYS A 360 -42.88 -14.50 -12.91
C LYS A 360 -43.92 -14.91 -11.87
N THR A 361 -43.57 -14.94 -10.59
CA THR A 361 -44.50 -15.28 -9.50
C THR A 361 -45.32 -14.10 -8.99
N LEU A 362 -44.78 -12.88 -8.99
CA LEU A 362 -45.51 -11.67 -8.55
C LEU A 362 -46.35 -11.02 -9.66
N PHE A 363 -45.99 -11.24 -10.93
CA PHE A 363 -46.69 -10.70 -12.10
C PHE A 363 -46.87 -11.81 -13.16
N PRO A 364 -47.81 -12.75 -12.95
CA PRO A 364 -48.09 -13.83 -13.90
C PRO A 364 -48.61 -13.33 -15.27
#